data_AF-K9WGI4-F1
#
_entry.id   AF-K9WGI4-F1
#
_cell.length_a   1.000
_cell.length_b   1.000
_cell.length_c   1.000
_cell.angle_alpha   90.00
_cell.angle_beta   90.00
_cell.angle_gamma   90.00
#
_symmetry.space_group_name_H-M   'P 1'
#
loop_
_entity.id
_entity.type
_entity.pdbx_description
1 polymer ?
#
loop_
_entity_poly.entity_id
_entity_poly.type
_entity_poly.pdbx_seq_one_letter_code
_entity_poly.pdbx_strand_id
1 'polypeptide(L)' 'MPNYQNQNQIISQRTKDLIEKLLFGKVSLKEIAKITGISEQYLRSYVNDQYDFIPE' A
#
# COMPACT_ATOMS: atom_id res chain seq x y z
N MET A 1 26.34 -2.53 13.59
CA MET A 1 25.64 -2.21 12.33
C MET A 1 24.20 -2.67 12.48
N PRO A 2 23.18 -1.80 12.41
CA PRO A 2 21.81 -2.28 12.50
C PRO A 2 21.49 -3.03 11.21
N ASN A 3 21.06 -4.27 11.40
CA ASN A 3 20.71 -5.22 10.36
C ASN A 3 19.37 -4.77 9.76
N TYR A 4 19.32 -4.48 8.45
CA TYR A 4 18.06 -4.23 7.75
C TYR A 4 17.32 -5.56 7.63
N GLN A 5 16.65 -5.95 8.71
CA GLN A 5 15.73 -7.07 8.67
C GLN A 5 14.59 -6.70 7.74
N ASN A 6 14.23 -7.62 6.86
CA ASN A 6 12.99 -7.64 6.09
C ASN A 6 11.82 -7.54 7.07
N GLN A 7 11.46 -6.31 7.44
CA GLN A 7 10.25 -6.04 8.18
C GLN A 7 9.13 -6.19 7.15
N ASN A 8 8.48 -7.35 7.16
CA ASN A 8 7.08 -7.41 6.73
C ASN A 8 6.38 -6.33 7.55
N GLN A 9 6.26 -5.12 6.99
CA GLN A 9 5.60 -4.03 7.65
C GLN A 9 4.15 -4.48 7.83
N ILE A 10 3.82 -4.89 9.06
CA ILE A 10 2.46 -5.17 9.45
C ILE A 10 1.78 -3.80 9.48
N ILE A 11 1.25 -3.38 8.34
CA ILE A 11 0.49 -2.15 8.25
C ILE A 11 -0.77 -2.31 9.09
N SER A 12 -1.03 -1.32 9.93
CA SER A 12 -2.23 -1.33 10.78
C SER A 12 -3.49 -1.36 9.91
N GLN A 13 -4.57 -1.94 10.41
CA GLN A 13 -5.86 -1.94 9.69
C GLN A 13 -6.30 -0.51 9.35
N ARG A 14 -6.06 0.44 10.25
CA ARG A 14 -6.31 1.88 10.00
C ARG A 14 -5.58 2.41 8.76
N THR A 15 -4.36 1.95 8.51
CA THR A 15 -3.58 2.34 7.34
C THR A 15 -4.14 1.70 6.06
N LYS A 16 -4.60 0.45 6.14
CA LYS A 16 -5.30 -0.22 5.02
C LYS A 16 -6.57 0.52 4.65
N ASP A 17 -7.42 0.84 5.63
CA ASP A 17 -8.66 1.58 5.42
C ASP A 17 -8.40 2.96 4.78
N LEU A 18 -7.28 3.60 5.13
CA LEU A 18 -6.87 4.87 4.52
C LEU A 18 -6.44 4.67 3.05
N ILE A 19 -5.64 3.64 2.77
CA ILE A 19 -5.23 3.31 1.40
C ILE A 19 -6.45 3.04 0.52
N GLU A 20 -7.40 2.21 0.97
CA GLU A 20 -8.62 1.89 0.23
C GLU A 20 -9.45 3.13 -0.10
N LYS A 21 -9.63 4.04 0.87
CA LYS A 21 -10.36 5.30 0.65
C LYS A 21 -9.66 6.20 -0.37
N LEU A 22 -8.33 6.27 -0.34
CA LEU A 22 -7.56 7.08 -1.28
C LEU A 22 -7.59 6.47 -2.70
N LEU A 23 -7.50 5.14 -2.81
CA LEU A 23 -7.65 4.42 -4.08
C LEU A 23 -9.05 4.65 -4.67
N PHE A 24 -10.10 4.58 -3.86
CA PHE A 24 -11.47 4.88 -4.28
C PHE A 24 -11.61 6.33 -4.79
N GLY A 25 -10.91 7.27 -4.14
CA GLY A 25 -10.78 8.66 -4.59
C GLY A 25 -9.94 8.86 -5.86
N LYS A 26 -9.47 7.78 -6.50
CA LYS A 26 -8.57 7.79 -7.67
C LYS A 26 -7.25 8.53 -7.43
N VAL A 27 -6.78 8.57 -6.19
CA VAL A 27 -5.48 9.15 -5.84
C VAL A 27 -4.37 8.25 -6.40
N SER A 28 -3.32 8.87 -6.94
CA SER A 28 -2.19 8.13 -7.51
C SER A 28 -1.43 7.33 -6.45
N LEU A 29 -0.91 6.14 -6.79
CA LEU A 29 -0.11 5.32 -5.86
C LEU A 29 1.06 6.12 -5.26
N LYS A 30 1.66 7.01 -6.05
CA LYS A 30 2.73 7.91 -5.63
C LYS A 30 2.30 8.91 -4.56
N GLU A 31 1.10 9.49 -4.67
CA GLU A 31 0.56 10.36 -3.62
C GLU A 31 0.16 9.57 -2.38
N ILE A 32 -0.42 8.38 -2.53
CA ILE A 32 -0.76 7.50 -1.41
C ILE A 32 0.50 7.12 -0.63
N ALA A 33 1.58 6.78 -1.33
CA ALA A 33 2.87 6.47 -0.72
C ALA A 33 3.41 7.66 0.12
N LYS A 34 3.26 8.90 -0.37
CA LYS A 34 3.66 10.10 0.38
C LYS A 34 2.80 10.35 1.62
N ILE A 35 1.48 10.14 1.51
CA ILE A 35 0.52 10.38 2.60
C ILE A 35 0.68 9.33 3.70
N THR A 36 0.89 8.07 3.31
CA THR A 36 0.93 6.93 4.25
C THR A 36 2.33 6.59 4.73
N GLY A 37 3.38 7.09 4.06
CA GLY A 37 4.77 6.77 4.35
C GLY A 37 5.18 5.35 3.92
N ILE A 38 4.34 4.66 3.17
CA ILE A 38 4.59 3.30 2.67
C ILE A 38 5.27 3.38 1.31
N SER A 39 6.12 2.40 1.00
CA SER A 39 6.79 2.36 -0.30
C SER A 39 5.77 2.15 -1.43
N GLU A 40 5.98 2.86 -2.54
CA GLU A 40 5.14 2.72 -3.73
C GLU A 40 5.15 1.29 -4.28
N GLN A 41 6.29 0.59 -4.16
CA GLN A 41 6.41 -0.82 -4.53
C GLN A 41 5.50 -1.73 -3.69
N TYR A 42 5.44 -1.51 -2.37
CA TYR A 42 4.55 -2.26 -1.50
C TYR A 42 3.08 -1.96 -1.82
N LEU A 43 2.75 -0.68 -2.02
CA LEU A 43 1.41 -0.25 -2.43
C LEU A 43 0.97 -0.89 -3.75
N ARG A 44 1.88 -0.96 -4.74
CA ARG A 44 1.63 -1.65 -6.00
C ARG A 44 1.39 -3.14 -5.80
N SER A 45 2.21 -3.81 -4.99
CA SER A 45 2.00 -5.24 -4.67
C SER A 45 0.67 -5.46 -3.96
N TYR A 46 0.34 -4.62 -2.96
CA TYR A 46 -0.91 -4.70 -2.23
C TYR A 46 -2.13 -4.49 -3.12
N VAL A 47 -2.09 -3.50 -4.01
CA VAL A 47 -3.16 -3.26 -4.98
C VAL A 47 -3.27 -4.42 -5.96
N ASN A 48 -2.16 -4.93 -6.49
CA ASN A 48 -2.19 -6.11 -7.35
C ASN A 48 -2.79 -7.32 -6.60
N ASP A 49 -2.38 -7.61 -5.37
CA ASP A 49 -2.92 -8.74 -4.60
C ASP A 49 -4.42 -8.60 -4.29
N GLN A 50 -4.93 -7.38 -4.13
CA GLN A 50 -6.35 -7.12 -3.84
C GLN A 50 -7.22 -6.98 -5.09
N TYR A 51 -6.67 -6.47 -6.20
CA TYR A 51 -7.42 -6.09 -7.41
C TYR A 51 -7.05 -6.90 -8.67
N ASP A 52 -5.98 -7.71 -8.67
CA ASP A 52 -5.76 -8.76 -9.70
C ASP A 52 -6.83 -9.87 -9.62
N PHE A 53 -7.72 -9.84 -8.62
CA PHE A 53 -8.94 -10.63 -8.56
C PHE A 53 -10.13 -9.98 -9.30
N ILE A 54 -9.88 -9.16 -10.31
CA ILE A 54 -10.92 -8.78 -11.27
C ILE A 54 -10.51 -9.33 -12.64
N PRO A 55 -10.87 -10.60 -12.95
CA PRO A 55 -10.87 -11.03 -14.34
C PRO A 55 -11.88 -10.18 -15.11
N GLU A 56 -11.51 -9.79 -16.33
CA GLU A 56 -12.33 -9.01 -17.29
C GLU A 56 -13.79 -9.50 -17.42
#